data_AF-A0A525NL92-F1
#
_entry.id   AF-A0A525NL92-F1
#
_cell.length_a   1.000
_cell.length_b   1.000
_cell.length_c   1.000
_cell.angle_alpha   90.00
_cell.angle_beta   90.00
_cell.angle_gamma   90.00
#
_symmetry.space_group_name_H-M   'P 1'
#
loop_
_entity.id
_entity.type
_entity.pdbx_description
1 polymer ?
#
loop_
_entity_poly.entity_id
_entity_poly.type
_entity_poly.pdbx_seq_one_letter_code
_entity_poly.pdbx_strand_id
1 'polypeptide(L)' 'MAYTYDPQNIFAKILRGEIPNDTVLDTEYSLAFRDIQPQAPSHVLVIPK' A
#
# COMPACT_ATOMS: atom_id res chain seq x y z
N MET A 1 -15.20 8.58 -19.38
CA MET A 1 -14.56 7.25 -19.26
C MET A 1 -14.79 6.77 -17.84
N ALA A 2 -15.42 5.61 -17.65
CA ALA A 2 -15.61 5.05 -16.32
C ALA A 2 -14.27 4.47 -15.86
N TYR A 3 -13.68 5.03 -14.80
CA TYR A 3 -12.49 4.45 -14.19
C TYR A 3 -12.90 3.20 -13.43
N THR A 4 -12.54 2.03 -13.98
CA THR A 4 -12.71 0.74 -13.31
C THR A 4 -11.48 0.48 -12.46
N TYR A 5 -11.68 -0.15 -11.30
CA TYR A 5 -10.59 -0.58 -10.45
C TYR A 5 -9.71 -1.61 -11.17
N ASP A 6 -8.40 -1.38 -11.19
CA ASP A 6 -7.44 -2.34 -11.72
C ASP A 6 -6.95 -3.28 -10.60
N PRO A 7 -7.32 -4.58 -10.59
CA PRO A 7 -6.86 -5.53 -9.58
C PRO A 7 -5.34 -5.84 -9.65
N GLN A 8 -4.65 -5.38 -10.70
CA GLN A 8 -3.21 -5.54 -10.91
C GLN A 8 -2.38 -4.31 -10.51
N ASN A 9 -3.02 -3.26 -9.96
CA ASN A 9 -2.29 -2.10 -9.47
C ASN A 9 -1.29 -2.46 -8.35
N ILE A 10 -0.27 -1.62 -8.16
CA ILE A 10 0.85 -1.90 -7.25
C ILE A 10 0.41 -2.13 -5.80
N PHE A 11 -0.61 -1.43 -5.32
CA PHE A 11 -1.09 -1.59 -3.95
C PHE A 11 -1.83 -2.91 -3.77
N ALA A 12 -2.60 -3.34 -4.77
CA ALA A 12 -3.22 -4.67 -4.77
C ALA A 12 -2.18 -5.80 -4.74
N LYS A 13 -1.04 -5.63 -5.44
CA LYS A 13 0.07 -6.59 -5.40
C LYS A 13 0.78 -6.60 -4.04
N ILE A 14 0.94 -5.44 -3.40
CA ILE A 14 1.47 -5.32 -2.04
C ILE A 14 0.55 -6.04 -1.05
N LEU A 15 -0.78 -5.84 -1.14
CA LEU A 15 -1.76 -6.52 -0.28
C LEU A 15 -1.71 -8.05 -0.40
N ARG A 16 -1.38 -8.58 -1.59
CA ARG A 16 -1.23 -10.03 -1.83
C ARG A 16 0.15 -10.59 -1.46
N GLY A 17 1.08 -9.74 -1.02
CA GLY A 17 2.45 -10.14 -0.70
C GLY A 17 3.33 -10.47 -1.92
N GLU A 18 2.91 -10.08 -3.13
CA GLU A 18 3.69 -10.26 -4.37
C GLU A 18 4.85 -9.28 -4.46
N ILE A 19 4.71 -8.11 -3.84
CA ILE A 19 5.72 -7.04 -3.78
C ILE A 19 6.04 -6.78 -2.30
N PRO A 20 7.32 -6.78 -1.90
CA PRO A 20 7.71 -6.48 -0.53
C PRO A 20 7.42 -5.01 -0.17
N ASN A 21 7.11 -4.75 1.08
CA ASN A 21 6.91 -3.41 1.63
C ASN A 21 7.50 -3.34 3.05
N ASP A 22 7.85 -2.14 3.50
CA ASP A 22 8.29 -1.90 4.88
C ASP A 22 7.07 -1.63 5.77
N THR A 23 6.44 -2.70 6.25
CA THR A 23 5.22 -2.66 7.05
C THR A 23 5.49 -2.02 8.42
N VAL A 24 4.71 -0.99 8.74
CA VAL A 24 4.71 -0.32 10.04
C VAL A 24 3.63 -0.91 10.94
N LEU A 25 2.44 -1.17 10.37
CA LEU A 25 1.31 -1.76 11.08
C LEU A 25 0.45 -2.54 10.08
N ASP A 26 0.02 -3.74 10.49
CA ASP A 26 -0.95 -4.53 9.74
C ASP A 26 -2.16 -4.86 10.63
N THR A 27 -3.36 -4.63 10.10
CA THR A 27 -4.63 -4.85 10.81
C THR A 27 -5.60 -5.68 9.99
N GLU A 28 -6.80 -5.94 10.51
CA GLU A 28 -7.86 -6.63 9.77
C GLU A 28 -8.32 -5.83 8.53
N TYR A 29 -8.36 -4.50 8.62
CA TYR A 29 -9.00 -3.64 7.59
C TYR A 29 -8.02 -2.76 6.81
N SER A 30 -6.79 -2.60 7.29
CA SER A 30 -5.81 -1.70 6.68
C SER A 30 -4.38 -2.18 6.86
N LEU A 31 -3.54 -1.74 5.92
CA LEU A 31 -2.10 -1.92 5.93
C LEU A 31 -1.43 -0.54 5.89
N ALA A 32 -0.49 -0.31 6.81
CA ALA A 32 0.35 0.88 6.85
C ALA A 32 1.82 0.51 6.59
N PHE A 33 2.46 1.17 5.64
CA PHE A 33 3.84 0.90 5.24
C PHE A 33 4.58 2.18 4.84
N ARG A 34 5.91 2.17 4.90
CA ARG A 34 6.71 3.33 4.52
C ARG A 34 6.69 3.56 3.01
N ASP A 35 6.58 4.82 2.62
CA ASP A 35 6.75 5.21 1.24
C ASP A 35 8.19 4.95 0.78
N ILE A 36 8.37 4.38 -0.41
CA ILE A 36 9.69 4.14 -1.01
C ILE A 36 10.38 5.43 -1.47
N GLN A 37 9.62 6.50 -1.71
CA GLN A 37 10.09 7.85 -2.06
C GLN A 37 9.55 8.89 -1.05
N PRO A 38 10.04 8.85 0.21
CA PRO A 38 9.50 9.69 1.29
C PRO A 38 9.71 11.19 1.01
N GLN A 39 8.68 12.00 1.29
CA GLN A 39 8.72 13.48 1.18
C GLN A 39 9.02 14.18 2.51
N ALA A 40 9.18 13.41 3.59
CA ALA A 40 9.51 13.86 4.93
C ALA A 40 10.30 12.75 5.65
N PRO A 41 10.99 13.05 6.79
CA PRO A 41 11.77 12.05 7.52
C PRO A 41 10.97 10.80 7.93
N SER A 42 9.66 10.96 8.14
CA SER A 42 8.71 9.87 8.26
C SER A 42 7.57 10.09 7.28
N HIS A 43 7.37 9.16 6.35
CA HIS A 43 6.27 9.17 5.40
C HIS A 43 5.69 7.77 5.28
N VAL A 44 4.42 7.63 5.70
CA VAL A 44 3.71 6.36 5.78
C VAL A 44 2.44 6.47 4.96
N LEU A 45 2.22 5.47 4.10
CA LEU A 45 0.98 5.30 3.37
C LEU A 45 0.09 4.31 4.11
N VAL A 46 -1.22 4.56 4.11
CA VAL A 46 -2.23 3.66 4.68
C VAL A 46 -3.23 3.31 3.59
N ILE A 47 -3.39 2.03 3.31
CA ILE A 47 -4.33 1.52 2.30
C ILE A 47 -5.35 0.57 2.94
N PRO A 48 -6.60 0.53 2.43
CA PRO A 48 -7.57 -0.48 2.85
C PRO A 48 -7.18 -1.87 2.29
N LYS A 49 -7.54 -2.92 3.02
CA LYS A 49 -7.45 -4.31 2.54
C LYS A 49 -8.64 -4.67 1.66
#